data_AF-A0A935Q105-F1
#
_entry.id   AF-A0A935Q105-F1
#
_cell.length_a   1.000
_cell.length_b   1.000
_cell.length_c   1.000
_cell.angle_alpha   90.00
_cell.angle_beta   90.00
_cell.angle_gamma   90.00
#
_symmetry.space_group_name_H-M   'P 1'
#
loop_
_entity.id
_entity.type
_entity.pdbx_description
1 polymer ?
#
loop_
_entity_poly.entity_id
_entity_poly.type
_entity_poly.pdbx_seq_one_letter_code
_entity_poly.pdbx_strand_id
1 'polypeptide(L)'
;MQFVAIDVETANADMGSICQIGLARFVDGQLAEEWSTLVDPEDYFDDVNISIHGIEPRMVKGQPRLPQIADRLRSTLESTLSVCHTHFDRIALGRAYGKYNLSPIATTWLDSARVVRRTWKDLAWKGYGLANVCSRIGYEFQHHDALEDAKAAGFVLLAALRESQQDLDQWRRRVNQPIDPEHSSSGAAVQRDGNPEGDLYGEILVFTGALELPRSEAADLAASVGCQVATGVTKKTTILVVGDQDVTKLAGHEKSSKHRKAEQFAAEGHRIRIIRESDFKTLVRTARNEV
;
A
#
# COMPACT_ATOMS: atom_id res chain seq x y z
N MET A 1 23.81 3.67 5.43
CA MET A 1 22.43 3.21 5.10
C MET A 1 21.84 2.51 6.31
N GLN A 2 20.66 2.89 6.80
CA GLN A 2 20.08 2.26 8.00
C GLN A 2 18.57 2.04 7.85
N PHE A 3 18.10 0.86 8.24
CA PHE A 3 16.68 0.51 8.32
C PHE A 3 16.47 -0.63 9.33
N VAL A 4 15.22 -0.87 9.72
CA VAL A 4 14.83 -1.99 10.57
C VAL A 4 13.79 -2.81 9.83
N ALA A 5 14.05 -4.09 9.59
CA ALA A 5 13.02 -5.01 9.12
C ALA A 5 12.21 -5.56 10.30
N ILE A 6 10.91 -5.69 10.11
CA ILE A 6 9.95 -6.21 11.08
C ILE A 6 9.04 -7.22 10.40
N ASP A 7 8.74 -8.28 11.13
CA ASP A 7 7.74 -9.27 10.78
C ASP A 7 7.01 -9.72 12.07
N VAL A 8 5.75 -10.12 11.95
CA VAL A 8 4.91 -10.55 13.09
C VAL A 8 4.08 -11.78 12.76
N GLU A 9 3.94 -12.65 13.75
CA GLU A 9 2.97 -13.76 13.71
C GLU A 9 1.72 -13.39 14.51
N THR A 10 0.54 -13.85 14.08
CA THR A 10 -0.74 -13.60 14.75
C THR A 10 -1.38 -14.90 15.20
N ALA A 11 -2.07 -14.88 16.35
CA ALA A 11 -2.69 -16.05 16.94
C ALA A 11 -3.93 -16.53 16.17
N ASN A 12 -4.69 -15.61 15.58
CA ASN A 12 -5.96 -15.89 14.90
C ASN A 12 -6.21 -14.91 13.74
N ALA A 13 -7.40 -14.98 13.14
CA ALA A 13 -7.81 -14.10 12.02
C ALA A 13 -7.87 -12.59 12.36
N ASP A 14 -7.93 -12.20 13.63
CA ASP A 14 -7.72 -10.82 14.02
C ASP A 14 -6.23 -10.46 13.94
N MET A 15 -5.87 -9.61 12.99
CA MET A 15 -4.49 -9.12 12.83
C MET A 15 -3.95 -8.38 14.07
N GLY A 16 -4.81 -7.96 15.02
CA GLY A 16 -4.37 -7.41 16.31
C GLY A 16 -3.84 -8.44 17.31
N SER A 17 -3.99 -9.75 17.04
CA SER A 17 -3.63 -10.87 17.93
C SER A 17 -2.15 -11.28 17.83
N ILE A 18 -1.23 -10.32 17.75
CA ILE A 18 0.21 -10.58 17.59
C ILE A 18 0.73 -11.50 18.71
N CYS A 19 1.31 -12.64 18.33
CA CYS A 19 1.85 -13.64 19.24
C CYS A 19 3.38 -13.81 19.15
N GLN A 20 4.03 -13.23 18.12
CA GLN A 20 5.48 -13.09 18.03
C GLN A 20 5.81 -11.81 17.24
N ILE A 21 6.92 -11.15 17.61
CA ILE A 21 7.50 -10.05 16.83
C ILE A 21 8.98 -10.32 16.63
N GLY A 22 9.45 -10.15 15.40
CA GLY A 22 10.88 -10.17 15.04
C GLY A 22 11.32 -8.82 14.48
N LEU A 23 12.49 -8.35 14.91
CA LEU A 23 13.14 -7.13 14.46
C LEU A 23 14.59 -7.42 14.03
N ALA A 24 14.95 -6.99 12.83
CA ALA A 24 16.29 -7.11 12.28
C ALA A 24 16.78 -5.73 11.82
N ARG A 25 17.73 -5.15 12.55
CA ARG A 25 18.28 -3.82 12.25
C ARG A 25 19.50 -3.94 11.37
N PHE A 26 19.51 -3.19 10.28
CA PHE A 26 20.60 -3.16 9.31
C PHE A 26 21.31 -1.80 9.33
N VAL A 27 22.63 -1.84 9.34
CA VAL A 27 23.51 -0.66 9.27
C VAL A 27 24.59 -0.93 8.22
N ASP A 28 24.69 -0.03 7.25
CA ASP A 28 25.66 -0.07 6.15
C ASP A 28 25.69 -1.41 5.39
N GLY A 29 24.49 -1.96 5.19
CA GLY A 29 24.30 -3.20 4.44
C GLY A 29 24.59 -4.47 5.25
N GLN A 30 24.84 -4.36 6.55
CA GLN A 30 25.09 -5.49 7.45
C GLN A 30 24.00 -5.60 8.50
N LEU A 31 23.70 -6.82 8.93
CA LEU A 31 22.81 -7.09 10.06
C LEU A 31 23.56 -6.70 11.35
N ALA A 32 23.04 -5.68 12.04
CA ALA A 32 23.70 -5.04 13.18
C ALA A 32 23.08 -5.43 14.52
N GLU A 33 21.78 -5.72 14.54
CA GLU A 33 21.07 -6.16 15.76
C GLU A 33 19.85 -7.01 15.38
N GLU A 34 19.61 -8.02 16.19
CA GLU A 34 18.48 -8.94 16.10
C GLU A 34 17.73 -8.90 17.43
N TRP A 35 16.40 -8.86 17.38
CA TRP A 35 15.56 -8.94 18.57
C TRP A 35 14.25 -9.63 18.23
N SER A 36 13.85 -10.61 19.04
CA SER A 36 12.56 -11.24 18.93
C SER A 36 11.98 -11.56 20.29
N THR A 37 10.65 -11.64 20.34
CA THR A 37 9.93 -12.07 21.53
C THR A 37 8.61 -12.71 21.15
N LEU A 38 8.22 -13.73 21.91
CA LEU A 38 6.82 -14.11 21.99
C LEU A 38 6.04 -13.02 22.72
N VAL A 39 4.76 -12.90 22.37
CA VAL A 39 3.83 -11.93 22.94
C VAL A 39 2.59 -12.69 23.38
N ASP A 40 2.08 -12.41 24.57
CA ASP A 40 0.74 -12.86 24.96
C ASP A 40 -0.30 -11.94 24.31
N PRO A 41 -1.04 -12.40 23.28
CA PRO A 41 -2.06 -11.58 22.63
C PRO A 41 -3.31 -11.41 23.49
N GLU A 42 -3.41 -12.11 24.64
CA GLU A 42 -4.62 -12.21 25.46
C GLU A 42 -5.83 -12.68 24.64
N ASP A 43 -5.62 -13.71 23.82
CA ASP A 43 -6.61 -14.18 22.85
C ASP A 43 -6.52 -15.69 22.60
N TYR A 44 -7.49 -16.23 21.85
CA TYR A 44 -7.48 -17.61 21.38
C TYR A 44 -6.56 -17.78 20.15
N PHE A 45 -6.15 -19.03 19.89
CA PHE A 45 -5.34 -19.37 18.72
C PHE A 45 -6.14 -20.26 17.78
N ASP A 46 -6.09 -19.94 16.49
CA ASP A 46 -6.65 -20.77 15.43
C ASP A 46 -5.67 -21.87 15.03
N ASP A 47 -6.17 -23.09 14.80
CA ASP A 47 -5.34 -24.22 14.35
C ASP A 47 -4.59 -23.92 13.03
N VAL A 48 -5.18 -23.09 12.16
CA VAL A 48 -4.55 -22.68 10.90
C VAL A 48 -3.30 -21.85 11.17
N ASN A 49 -3.38 -20.86 12.06
CA ASN A 49 -2.24 -20.02 12.43
C ASN A 49 -1.14 -20.87 13.10
N ILE A 50 -1.52 -21.73 14.06
CA ILE A 50 -0.59 -22.67 14.71
C ILE A 50 0.09 -23.57 13.66
N SER A 51 -0.64 -24.04 12.64
CA SER A 51 -0.06 -24.91 11.60
C SER A 51 0.98 -24.20 10.71
N ILE A 52 0.93 -22.88 10.65
CA ILE A 52 1.88 -22.05 9.89
C ILE A 52 3.16 -21.86 10.69
N HIS A 53 3.07 -21.27 11.88
CA HIS A 53 4.24 -20.82 12.66
C HIS A 53 4.58 -21.68 13.89
N GLY A 54 3.74 -22.66 14.24
CA GLY A 54 4.00 -23.60 15.34
C GLY A 54 3.92 -23.00 16.75
N ILE A 55 3.40 -21.78 16.90
CA ILE A 55 3.29 -21.10 18.21
C ILE A 55 1.98 -21.51 18.85
N GLU A 56 2.09 -22.31 19.92
CA GLU A 56 0.93 -22.76 20.68
C GLU A 56 0.58 -21.81 21.84
N PRO A 57 -0.69 -21.76 22.29
CA PRO A 57 -1.11 -20.95 23.45
C PRO A 57 -0.26 -21.13 24.71
N ARG A 58 0.25 -22.34 24.95
CA ARG A 58 1.11 -22.63 26.11
C ARG A 58 2.46 -21.92 26.06
N MET A 59 2.95 -21.56 24.87
CA MET A 59 4.25 -20.93 24.66
C MET A 59 4.21 -19.43 25.00
N VAL A 60 3.07 -18.78 24.76
CA VAL A 60 2.86 -17.37 25.07
C VAL A 60 2.44 -17.11 26.51
N LYS A 61 2.08 -18.16 27.26
CA LYS A 61 1.69 -18.03 28.67
C LYS A 61 2.85 -17.48 29.51
N GLY A 62 2.66 -16.31 30.09
CA GLY A 62 3.67 -15.63 30.91
C GLY A 62 4.68 -14.81 30.11
N GLN A 63 4.54 -14.75 28.78
CA GLN A 63 5.26 -13.82 27.92
C GLN A 63 4.70 -12.40 28.08
N PRO A 64 5.46 -11.36 27.72
CA PRO A 64 4.95 -10.00 27.80
C PRO A 64 3.76 -9.78 26.87
N ARG A 65 2.84 -8.91 27.29
CA ARG A 65 1.80 -8.32 26.43
C ARG A 65 2.40 -7.15 25.64
N LEU A 66 1.72 -6.74 24.58
CA LEU A 66 2.18 -5.65 23.73
C LEU A 66 2.56 -4.35 24.51
N PRO A 67 1.78 -3.86 25.50
CA PRO A 67 2.15 -2.65 26.23
C PRO A 67 3.49 -2.76 26.98
N GLN A 68 3.88 -3.97 27.39
CA GLN A 68 5.11 -4.20 28.15
C GLN A 68 6.37 -4.14 27.27
N ILE A 69 6.21 -4.27 25.95
CA ILE A 69 7.29 -4.17 24.96
C ILE A 69 7.18 -2.90 24.09
N ALA A 70 6.14 -2.08 24.27
CA ALA A 70 5.87 -0.92 23.43
C ALA A 70 7.01 0.10 23.42
N ASP A 71 7.67 0.33 24.56
CA ASP A 71 8.83 1.24 24.67
C ASP A 71 10.04 0.71 23.90
N ARG A 72 10.27 -0.61 23.96
CA ARG A 72 11.32 -1.28 23.18
C ARG A 72 11.03 -1.10 21.68
N LEU A 73 9.83 -1.43 21.22
CA LEU A 73 9.42 -1.26 19.82
C LEU A 73 9.57 0.20 19.35
N ARG A 74 9.12 1.16 20.16
CA ARG A 74 9.25 2.59 19.85
C ARG A 74 10.71 3.00 19.74
N SER A 75 11.55 2.62 20.70
CA SER A 75 12.98 2.95 20.68
C SER A 75 13.70 2.42 19.43
N THR A 76 13.24 1.30 18.87
CA THR A 76 13.84 0.68 17.70
C THR A 76 13.27 1.22 16.38
N LEU A 77 11.98 1.50 16.31
CA LEU A 77 11.28 1.79 15.05
C LEU A 77 11.01 3.29 14.83
N GLU A 78 10.90 4.10 15.88
CA GLU A 78 10.52 5.51 15.76
C GLU A 78 11.56 6.32 14.98
N SER A 79 11.08 7.17 14.07
CA SER A 79 11.90 7.97 13.15
C SER A 79 12.88 7.16 12.29
N THR A 80 12.64 5.85 12.12
CA THR A 80 13.44 4.98 11.25
C THR A 80 12.70 4.65 9.94
N LEU A 81 13.39 3.94 9.04
CA LEU A 81 12.75 3.24 7.93
C LEU A 81 12.44 1.81 8.39
N SER A 82 11.17 1.49 8.57
CA SER A 82 10.69 0.15 8.87
C SER A 82 10.35 -0.60 7.58
N VAL A 83 10.97 -1.76 7.41
CA VAL A 83 10.80 -2.63 6.25
C VAL A 83 9.94 -3.82 6.65
N CYS A 84 8.91 -4.10 5.86
CA CYS A 84 8.06 -5.29 6.02
C CYS A 84 8.03 -6.05 4.68
N HIS A 85 7.50 -7.27 4.68
CA HIS A 85 7.26 -8.01 3.44
C HIS A 85 5.76 -8.19 3.25
N THR A 86 5.17 -7.38 2.36
CA THR A 86 3.72 -7.10 2.28
C THR A 86 3.23 -6.11 3.34
N HIS A 87 1.94 -5.77 3.30
CA HIS A 87 1.36 -4.74 4.18
C HIS A 87 0.90 -5.28 5.54
N PHE A 88 0.98 -6.60 5.75
CA PHE A 88 0.39 -7.30 6.88
C PHE A 88 0.91 -6.76 8.22
N ASP A 89 2.23 -6.71 8.40
CA ASP A 89 2.89 -6.35 9.67
C ASP A 89 2.52 -4.94 10.14
N ARG A 90 2.46 -4.00 9.20
CA ARG A 90 2.06 -2.61 9.49
C ARG A 90 0.62 -2.55 9.99
N ILE A 91 -0.29 -3.31 9.38
CA ILE A 91 -1.70 -3.34 9.81
C ILE A 91 -1.82 -4.05 11.16
N ALA A 92 -1.16 -5.19 11.32
CA ALA A 92 -1.15 -5.97 12.56
C ALA A 92 -0.66 -5.12 13.74
N LEU A 93 0.49 -4.46 13.59
CA LEU A 93 1.05 -3.58 14.61
C LEU A 93 0.10 -2.41 14.92
N GLY A 94 -0.50 -1.80 13.91
CA GLY A 94 -1.49 -0.73 14.09
C GLY A 94 -2.72 -1.18 14.87
N ARG A 95 -3.27 -2.37 14.55
CA ARG A 95 -4.42 -2.94 15.29
C ARG A 95 -4.07 -3.31 16.71
N ALA A 96 -2.92 -3.96 16.92
CA ALA A 96 -2.45 -4.35 18.24
C ALA A 96 -2.23 -3.11 19.13
N TYR A 97 -1.65 -2.03 18.60
CA TYR A 97 -1.55 -0.75 19.32
C TYR A 97 -2.92 -0.15 19.63
N GLY A 98 -3.85 -0.21 18.67
CA GLY A 98 -5.24 0.21 18.86
C GLY A 98 -5.97 -0.54 19.97
N LYS A 99 -5.80 -1.86 20.06
CA LYS A 99 -6.36 -2.72 21.14
C LYS A 99 -6.02 -2.21 22.54
N TYR A 100 -4.83 -1.66 22.71
CA TYR A 100 -4.33 -1.15 24.00
C TYR A 100 -4.37 0.39 24.12
N ASN A 101 -4.99 1.10 23.17
CA ASN A 101 -5.00 2.57 23.11
C ASN A 101 -3.59 3.19 23.18
N LEU A 102 -2.60 2.54 22.57
CA LEU A 102 -1.23 3.03 22.50
C LEU A 102 -1.07 4.00 21.32
N SER A 103 -0.28 5.05 21.52
CA SER A 103 0.08 5.97 20.44
C SER A 103 0.85 5.23 19.34
N PRO A 104 0.48 5.38 18.05
CA PRO A 104 1.21 4.77 16.94
C PRO A 104 2.70 5.14 16.96
N ILE A 105 3.56 4.24 16.46
CA ILE A 105 4.97 4.57 16.27
C ILE A 105 5.13 5.37 14.99
N ALA A 106 5.73 6.56 15.09
CA ALA A 106 6.02 7.41 13.95
C ALA A 106 7.24 6.86 13.16
N THR A 107 7.01 5.89 12.29
CA THR A 107 8.02 5.30 11.40
C THR A 107 7.64 5.47 9.92
N THR A 108 8.63 5.44 9.03
CA THR A 108 8.40 5.36 7.59
C THR A 108 8.37 3.89 7.17
N TRP A 109 7.29 3.46 6.51
CA TRP A 109 7.18 2.09 6.02
C TRP A 109 7.70 1.91 4.59
N LEU A 110 8.42 0.81 4.34
CA LEU A 110 8.80 0.34 3.02
C LEU A 110 8.46 -1.15 2.88
N ASP A 111 7.54 -1.46 1.97
CA ASP A 111 7.17 -2.84 1.66
C ASP A 111 8.16 -3.43 0.65
N SER A 112 8.96 -4.39 1.10
CA SER A 112 9.97 -5.08 0.29
C SER A 112 9.35 -5.88 -0.86
N ALA A 113 8.10 -6.37 -0.76
CA ALA A 113 7.41 -7.01 -1.88
C ALA A 113 7.10 -6.01 -3.00
N ARG A 114 6.80 -4.75 -2.66
CA ARG A 114 6.65 -3.68 -3.68
C ARG A 114 7.98 -3.33 -4.34
N VAL A 115 9.09 -3.41 -3.60
CA VAL A 115 10.45 -3.25 -4.14
C VAL A 115 10.75 -4.41 -5.11
N VAL A 116 10.59 -5.66 -4.68
CA VAL A 116 10.79 -6.88 -5.48
C VAL A 116 10.08 -6.79 -6.84
N ARG A 117 8.79 -6.45 -6.83
CA ARG A 117 7.95 -6.36 -8.04
C ARG A 117 8.42 -5.30 -9.05
N ARG A 118 9.29 -4.38 -8.64
CA ARG A 118 9.85 -3.30 -9.47
C ARG A 118 11.32 -3.52 -9.80
N THR A 119 12.01 -4.36 -9.02
CA THR A 119 13.40 -4.76 -9.26
C THR A 119 13.48 -5.88 -10.29
N TRP A 120 12.72 -6.95 -10.10
CA TRP A 120 12.80 -8.15 -10.95
C TRP A 120 11.53 -8.29 -11.80
N LYS A 121 11.70 -8.15 -13.12
CA LYS A 121 10.58 -8.13 -14.08
C LYS A 121 9.76 -9.43 -14.08
N ASP A 122 10.41 -10.57 -13.88
CA ASP A 122 9.78 -11.88 -13.78
C ASP A 122 8.95 -12.07 -12.50
N LEU A 123 9.22 -11.27 -11.45
CA LEU A 123 8.48 -11.27 -10.19
C LEU A 123 7.46 -10.12 -10.07
N ALA A 124 7.25 -9.34 -11.14
CA ALA A 124 6.40 -8.15 -11.13
C ALA A 124 4.94 -8.44 -10.68
N TRP A 125 4.41 -9.59 -11.10
CA TRP A 125 2.99 -9.91 -10.98
C TRP A 125 2.69 -11.17 -10.16
N LYS A 126 3.67 -12.07 -10.03
CA LYS A 126 3.56 -13.33 -9.27
C LYS A 126 4.94 -13.75 -8.77
N GLY A 127 4.97 -14.62 -7.76
CA GLY A 127 6.22 -15.16 -7.22
C GLY A 127 7.04 -14.18 -6.37
N TYR A 128 6.49 -13.00 -6.03
CA TYR A 128 7.17 -12.04 -5.15
C TYR A 128 7.06 -12.37 -3.65
N GLY A 129 6.56 -13.55 -3.29
CA GLY A 129 6.48 -13.99 -1.90
C GLY A 129 7.86 -14.35 -1.35
N LEU A 130 8.04 -14.14 -0.05
CA LEU A 130 9.34 -14.10 0.63
C LEU A 130 10.23 -15.31 0.30
N ALA A 131 9.72 -16.53 0.51
CA ALA A 131 10.46 -17.77 0.24
C ALA A 131 11.00 -17.88 -1.19
N ASN A 132 10.20 -17.51 -2.20
CA ASN A 132 10.63 -17.56 -3.60
C ASN A 132 11.72 -16.52 -3.90
N VAL A 133 11.61 -15.34 -3.29
CA VAL A 133 12.63 -14.29 -3.44
C VAL A 133 13.92 -14.69 -2.71
N CYS A 134 13.84 -15.29 -1.52
CA CYS A 134 14.98 -15.80 -0.78
C CYS A 134 15.75 -16.84 -1.59
N SER A 135 15.04 -17.80 -2.21
CA SER A 135 15.65 -18.79 -3.10
C SER A 135 16.39 -18.13 -4.27
N ARG A 136 15.81 -17.08 -4.87
CA ARG A 136 16.45 -16.33 -5.97
C ARG A 136 17.76 -15.67 -5.55
N ILE A 137 17.78 -15.04 -4.37
CA ILE A 137 18.94 -14.27 -3.90
C ILE A 137 19.99 -15.15 -3.19
N GLY A 138 19.74 -16.46 -3.07
CA GLY A 138 20.62 -17.39 -2.38
C GLY A 138 20.61 -17.23 -0.85
N TYR A 139 19.51 -16.73 -0.29
CA TYR A 139 19.32 -16.65 1.16
C TYR A 139 18.69 -17.95 1.67
N GLU A 140 19.36 -18.62 2.60
CA GLU A 140 18.83 -19.81 3.27
C GLU A 140 17.73 -19.37 4.24
N PHE A 141 16.49 -19.73 3.92
CA PHE A 141 15.31 -19.25 4.61
C PHE A 141 14.75 -20.32 5.53
N GLN A 142 14.72 -20.03 6.83
CA GLN A 142 13.99 -20.81 7.82
C GLN A 142 12.61 -20.18 7.97
N HIS A 143 11.57 -20.92 7.56
CA HIS A 143 10.23 -20.36 7.42
C HIS A 143 9.47 -20.32 8.76
N HIS A 144 8.68 -19.26 8.96
CA HIS A 144 7.66 -19.14 10.01
C HIS A 144 8.21 -18.91 11.43
N ASP A 145 9.34 -18.20 11.51
CA ASP A 145 9.76 -17.49 12.70
C ASP A 145 9.86 -16.01 12.36
N ALA A 146 9.20 -15.15 13.15
CA ALA A 146 9.12 -13.72 12.85
C ALA A 146 10.51 -13.05 12.73
N LEU A 147 11.55 -13.54 13.43
CA LEU A 147 12.89 -12.96 13.29
C LEU A 147 13.55 -13.36 11.97
N GLU A 148 13.43 -14.63 11.60
CA GLU A 148 13.99 -15.12 10.33
C GLU A 148 13.28 -14.50 9.12
N ASP A 149 11.96 -14.31 9.19
CA ASP A 149 11.18 -13.62 8.17
C ASP A 149 11.55 -12.12 8.08
N ALA A 150 11.76 -11.45 9.22
CA ALA A 150 12.28 -10.07 9.24
C ALA A 150 13.69 -9.97 8.64
N LYS A 151 14.59 -10.89 8.97
CA LYS A 151 15.95 -10.93 8.40
C LYS A 151 15.90 -11.14 6.89
N ALA A 152 15.10 -12.11 6.44
CA ALA A 152 14.86 -12.39 5.03
C ALA A 152 14.37 -11.14 4.28
N ALA A 153 13.36 -10.43 4.82
CA ALA A 153 12.85 -9.19 4.22
C ALA A 153 13.94 -8.12 4.10
N GLY A 154 14.80 -7.98 5.11
CA GLY A 154 15.95 -7.08 5.08
C GLY A 154 16.99 -7.45 4.01
N PHE A 155 17.36 -8.73 3.91
CA PHE A 155 18.29 -9.20 2.88
C PHE A 155 17.71 -9.10 1.46
N VAL A 156 16.41 -9.31 1.30
CA VAL A 156 15.68 -9.06 0.05
C VAL A 156 15.82 -7.60 -0.38
N LEU A 157 15.63 -6.65 0.55
CA LEU A 157 15.83 -5.24 0.25
C LEU A 157 17.30 -4.95 -0.14
N LEU A 158 18.27 -5.50 0.59
CA LEU A 158 19.70 -5.33 0.26
C LEU A 158 20.07 -5.91 -1.10
N ALA A 159 19.48 -7.05 -1.48
CA ALA A 159 19.66 -7.64 -2.80
C ALA A 159 19.03 -6.75 -3.88
N ALA A 160 17.84 -6.22 -3.63
CA ALA A 160 17.15 -5.33 -4.56
C ALA A 160 17.90 -4.00 -4.79
N LEU A 161 18.45 -3.40 -3.72
CA LEU A 161 19.27 -2.20 -3.79
C LEU A 161 20.53 -2.40 -4.66
N ARG A 162 21.19 -3.56 -4.47
CA ARG A 162 22.37 -3.95 -5.26
C ARG A 162 22.03 -4.16 -6.72
N GLU A 163 20.95 -4.88 -7.01
CA GLU A 163 20.49 -5.16 -8.38
C GLU A 163 20.09 -3.88 -9.11
N SER A 164 19.32 -3.00 -8.46
CA SER A 164 18.79 -1.80 -9.11
C SER A 164 19.78 -0.64 -9.16
N GLN A 165 20.89 -0.71 -8.40
CA GLN A 165 21.81 0.41 -8.15
C GLN A 165 21.09 1.68 -7.67
N GLN A 166 20.06 1.51 -6.84
CA GLN A 166 19.28 2.62 -6.27
C GLN A 166 19.45 2.66 -4.76
N ASP A 167 19.36 3.86 -4.19
CA ASP A 167 19.36 4.06 -2.74
C ASP A 167 17.95 3.91 -2.13
N LEU A 168 17.89 3.92 -0.79
CA LEU A 168 16.63 3.79 -0.05
C LEU A 168 15.64 4.93 -0.36
N ASP A 169 16.09 6.16 -0.56
CA ASP A 169 15.21 7.31 -0.80
C ASP A 169 14.60 7.28 -2.20
N GLN A 170 15.36 6.81 -3.18
CA GLN A 170 14.85 6.47 -4.51
C GLN A 170 13.78 5.38 -4.42
N TRP A 171 14.02 4.32 -3.66
CA TRP A 171 13.04 3.26 -3.47
C TRP A 171 11.77 3.70 -2.77
N ARG A 172 11.86 4.53 -1.72
CA ARG A 172 10.71 5.15 -1.04
C ARG A 172 9.78 5.89 -2.02
N ARG A 173 10.35 6.54 -3.03
CA ARG A 173 9.57 7.18 -4.10
C ARG A 173 9.08 6.17 -5.14
N ARG A 174 9.95 5.25 -5.57
CA ARG A 174 9.71 4.31 -6.67
C ARG A 174 8.58 3.32 -6.38
N VAL A 175 8.46 2.85 -5.13
CA VAL A 175 7.38 1.92 -4.75
C VAL A 175 5.99 2.52 -4.93
N ASN A 176 5.86 3.84 -4.81
CA ASN A 176 4.60 4.58 -5.01
C ASN A 176 4.24 4.84 -6.48
N GLN A 177 5.10 4.44 -7.42
CA GLN A 177 4.85 4.53 -8.84
C GLN A 177 4.40 3.17 -9.41
N PRO A 178 3.71 3.13 -10.56
CA PRO A 178 3.34 1.88 -11.24
C PRO A 178 4.54 0.96 -11.49
N ILE A 179 4.30 -0.36 -11.56
CA ILE A 179 5.38 -1.34 -11.72
C ILE A 179 6.17 -1.11 -13.00
N ASP A 180 5.46 -0.93 -14.11
CA ASP A 180 6.04 -0.49 -15.36
C ASP A 180 5.70 1.00 -15.55
N PRO A 181 6.66 1.93 -15.51
CA PRO A 181 6.42 3.35 -15.78
C PRO A 181 6.18 3.63 -17.27
N GLU A 182 6.74 2.83 -18.18
CA GLU A 182 6.60 2.98 -19.63
C GLU A 182 5.29 2.36 -20.12
N HIS A 183 4.91 1.23 -19.54
CA HIS A 183 3.57 0.65 -19.63
C HIS A 183 2.68 1.07 -18.46
N SER A 184 3.01 2.16 -17.76
CA SER A 184 2.05 2.89 -16.93
C SER A 184 1.12 3.66 -17.84
N SER A 185 0.54 2.93 -18.78
CA SER A 185 -0.85 3.01 -19.12
C SER A 185 -1.47 4.35 -18.75
N SER A 186 -1.07 5.34 -19.54
CA SER A 186 -1.96 6.40 -19.99
C SER A 186 -3.19 5.82 -20.74
N GLY A 187 -3.45 4.50 -20.68
CA GLY A 187 -4.49 3.80 -21.43
C GLY A 187 -4.74 2.32 -21.08
N ALA A 188 -4.49 1.81 -19.88
CA ALA A 188 -5.06 0.51 -19.46
C ALA A 188 -6.40 0.84 -18.84
N ALA A 189 -7.46 0.33 -19.46
CA ALA A 189 -8.84 0.78 -19.33
C ALA A 189 -9.21 1.24 -17.90
N VAL A 190 -9.13 2.56 -17.71
CA VAL A 190 -9.89 3.29 -16.68
C VAL A 190 -11.39 3.21 -17.00
N GLN A 191 -11.74 2.63 -18.15
CA GLN A 191 -13.12 2.36 -18.51
C GLN A 191 -13.73 1.38 -17.51
N ARG A 192 -14.86 1.81 -16.95
CA ARG A 192 -15.74 1.02 -16.10
C ARG A 192 -17.15 1.28 -16.56
N ASP A 193 -17.95 0.23 -16.62
CA ASP A 193 -19.39 0.40 -16.75
C ASP A 193 -19.95 0.79 -15.38
N GLY A 194 -20.90 1.72 -15.39
CA GLY A 194 -21.54 2.18 -14.16
C GLY A 194 -22.49 1.12 -13.61
N ASN A 195 -22.56 1.01 -12.28
CA ASN A 195 -23.58 0.20 -11.61
C ASN A 195 -24.99 0.69 -11.98
N PRO A 196 -25.86 -0.14 -12.60
CA PRO A 196 -27.23 0.22 -12.95
C PRO A 196 -28.11 0.65 -11.77
N GLU A 197 -27.75 0.24 -10.56
CA GLU A 197 -28.48 0.57 -9.32
C GLU A 197 -27.88 1.78 -8.56
N GLY A 198 -26.82 2.42 -9.11
CA GLY A 198 -26.20 3.58 -8.50
C GLY A 198 -26.92 4.90 -8.81
N ASP A 199 -26.93 5.82 -7.86
CA ASP A 199 -27.61 7.13 -7.98
C ASP A 199 -27.14 8.01 -9.15
N LEU A 200 -25.91 7.76 -9.64
CA LEU A 200 -25.32 8.48 -10.77
C LEU A 200 -25.32 7.66 -12.07
N TYR A 201 -26.16 6.62 -12.15
CA TYR A 201 -26.30 5.82 -13.36
C TYR A 201 -26.74 6.66 -14.57
N GLY A 202 -26.00 6.53 -15.67
CA GLY A 202 -26.19 7.31 -16.90
C GLY A 202 -25.26 8.52 -17.05
N GLU A 203 -24.48 8.86 -16.02
CA GLU A 203 -23.43 9.88 -16.11
C GLU A 203 -22.14 9.28 -16.71
N ILE A 204 -21.48 10.02 -17.61
CA ILE A 204 -20.21 9.62 -18.24
C ILE A 204 -19.08 10.50 -17.71
N LEU A 205 -18.18 9.90 -16.95
CA LEU A 205 -17.13 10.57 -16.21
C LEU A 205 -15.75 10.34 -16.85
N VAL A 206 -14.94 11.39 -16.95
CA VAL A 206 -13.55 11.32 -17.43
C VAL A 206 -12.62 11.96 -16.41
N PHE A 207 -11.51 11.30 -16.12
CA PHE A 207 -10.44 11.87 -15.28
C PHE A 207 -9.36 12.56 -16.13
N THR A 208 -8.88 13.70 -15.65
CA THR A 208 -7.72 14.41 -16.18
C THR A 208 -6.85 15.00 -15.07
N GLY A 209 -5.58 15.28 -15.38
CA GLY A 209 -4.61 15.79 -14.40
C GLY A 209 -4.08 14.72 -13.44
N ALA A 210 -3.12 15.10 -12.60
CA ALA A 210 -2.59 14.24 -11.54
C ALA A 210 -3.59 14.17 -10.38
N LEU A 211 -4.20 12.99 -10.19
CA LEU A 211 -5.09 12.73 -9.06
C LEU A 211 -4.28 12.35 -7.81
N GLU A 212 -4.79 12.69 -6.62
CA GLU A 212 -4.30 12.20 -5.33
C GLU A 212 -4.61 10.70 -5.18
N LEU A 213 -5.78 10.25 -5.64
CA LEU A 213 -6.15 8.83 -5.68
C LEU A 213 -5.58 8.13 -6.92
N PRO A 214 -5.15 6.86 -6.81
CA PRO A 214 -4.86 6.04 -7.98
C PRO A 214 -6.05 6.04 -8.96
N ARG A 215 -5.80 6.29 -10.25
CA ARG A 215 -6.88 6.39 -11.27
C ARG A 215 -7.78 5.16 -11.35
N SER A 216 -7.23 3.97 -11.07
CA SER A 216 -8.01 2.73 -10.99
C SER A 216 -9.02 2.78 -9.85
N GLU A 217 -8.59 3.20 -8.65
CA GLU A 217 -9.45 3.31 -7.46
C GLU A 217 -10.52 4.39 -7.66
N ALA A 218 -10.14 5.53 -8.23
CA ALA A 218 -11.11 6.58 -8.59
C ALA A 218 -12.15 6.09 -9.61
N ALA A 219 -11.74 5.25 -10.57
CA ALA A 219 -12.65 4.64 -11.52
C ALA A 219 -13.58 3.60 -10.88
N ASP A 220 -13.07 2.77 -9.98
CA ASP A 220 -13.87 1.79 -9.25
C ASP A 220 -14.90 2.47 -8.34
N LEU A 221 -14.51 3.55 -7.65
CA LEU A 221 -15.43 4.39 -6.87
C LEU A 221 -16.51 5.03 -7.74
N ALA A 222 -16.13 5.63 -8.86
CA ALA A 222 -17.09 6.23 -9.80
C ALA A 222 -18.07 5.18 -10.35
N ALA A 223 -17.59 3.99 -10.70
CA ALA A 223 -18.42 2.90 -11.19
C ALA A 223 -19.41 2.40 -10.15
N SER A 224 -18.97 2.27 -8.89
CA SER A 224 -19.82 1.79 -7.79
C SER A 224 -21.04 2.68 -7.54
N VAL A 225 -20.91 4.00 -7.76
CA VAL A 225 -21.99 4.97 -7.59
C VAL A 225 -22.81 5.19 -8.88
N GLY A 226 -22.49 4.47 -9.96
CA GLY A 226 -23.27 4.45 -11.20
C GLY A 226 -22.63 5.16 -12.39
N CYS A 227 -21.51 5.88 -12.23
CA CYS A 227 -20.88 6.58 -13.35
C CYS A 227 -20.18 5.61 -14.32
N GLN A 228 -20.43 5.77 -15.62
CA GLN A 228 -19.61 5.14 -16.66
C GLN A 228 -18.30 5.93 -16.79
N VAL A 229 -17.17 5.28 -16.56
CA VAL A 229 -15.86 5.92 -16.66
C VAL A 229 -15.34 5.78 -18.09
N ALA A 230 -14.92 6.88 -18.71
CA ALA A 230 -14.40 6.91 -20.07
C ALA A 230 -12.95 7.43 -20.12
N THR A 231 -12.21 7.02 -21.15
CA THR A 231 -10.79 7.34 -21.30
C THR A 231 -10.53 8.74 -21.87
N GLY A 232 -11.53 9.33 -22.54
CA GLY A 232 -11.43 10.62 -23.20
C GLY A 232 -12.74 11.40 -23.23
N VAL A 233 -12.61 12.73 -23.39
CA VAL A 233 -13.74 13.65 -23.45
C VAL A 233 -14.40 13.59 -24.82
N THR A 234 -15.70 13.32 -24.84
CA THR A 234 -16.58 13.29 -26.02
C THR A 234 -17.80 14.18 -25.77
N LYS A 235 -18.64 14.37 -26.79
CA LYS A 235 -19.92 15.09 -26.64
C LYS A 235 -20.92 14.43 -25.69
N LYS A 236 -20.69 13.16 -25.34
CA LYS A 236 -21.50 12.38 -24.38
C LYS A 236 -20.96 12.49 -22.94
N THR A 237 -19.75 13.01 -22.75
CA THR A 237 -19.16 13.16 -21.41
C THR A 237 -19.97 14.16 -20.61
N THR A 238 -20.39 13.79 -19.41
CA THR A 238 -21.22 14.64 -18.55
C THR A 238 -20.44 15.22 -17.37
N ILE A 239 -19.35 14.56 -16.96
CA ILE A 239 -18.49 14.99 -15.85
C ILE A 239 -17.01 14.86 -16.26
N LEU A 240 -16.24 15.93 -16.07
CA LEU A 240 -14.77 15.92 -16.11
C LEU A 240 -14.25 16.16 -14.69
N VAL A 241 -13.49 15.22 -14.15
CA VAL A 241 -12.79 15.36 -12.86
C VAL A 241 -11.35 15.79 -13.12
N VAL A 242 -10.95 16.91 -12.52
CA VAL A 242 -9.60 17.47 -12.60
C VAL A 242 -8.89 17.26 -11.26
N GLY A 243 -7.70 16.68 -11.29
CA GLY A 243 -6.88 16.50 -10.09
C GLY A 243 -6.50 17.82 -9.44
N ASP A 244 -6.52 17.87 -8.10
CA ASP A 244 -6.25 19.10 -7.34
C ASP A 244 -4.79 19.56 -7.42
N GLN A 245 -3.88 18.69 -7.83
CA GLN A 245 -2.44 18.97 -7.92
C GLN A 245 -1.99 19.66 -9.22
N ASP A 246 -2.91 20.00 -10.13
CA ASP A 246 -2.58 20.60 -11.43
C ASP A 246 -2.37 22.12 -11.34
N VAL A 247 -1.16 22.53 -10.93
CA VAL A 247 -0.63 23.88 -11.27
C VAL A 247 0.81 23.86 -11.81
N THR A 248 1.60 22.78 -11.70
CA THR A 248 3.07 22.91 -11.94
C THR A 248 3.71 22.04 -13.02
N LYS A 249 2.97 21.25 -13.81
CA LYS A 249 3.59 20.43 -14.89
C LYS A 249 2.79 20.37 -16.18
N LEU A 250 2.59 21.52 -16.81
CA LEU A 250 2.09 21.55 -18.18
C LEU A 250 3.08 22.35 -19.04
N ALA A 251 3.45 21.79 -20.19
CA ALA A 251 4.41 22.32 -21.14
C ALA A 251 3.96 23.67 -21.75
N GLY A 252 4.01 24.75 -20.94
CA GLY A 252 3.62 26.10 -21.32
C GLY A 252 2.11 26.39 -21.40
N HIS A 253 1.25 25.53 -20.87
CA HIS A 253 -0.22 25.73 -20.90
C HIS A 253 -0.83 25.55 -19.50
N GLU A 254 -1.76 26.41 -19.07
CA GLU A 254 -2.41 26.25 -17.75
C GLU A 254 -3.36 25.04 -17.65
N LYS A 255 -3.74 24.42 -18.79
CA LYS A 255 -4.81 23.40 -18.84
C LYS A 255 -4.45 22.20 -19.71
N SER A 256 -4.84 20.99 -19.26
CA SER A 256 -4.69 19.75 -20.04
C SER A 256 -5.51 19.77 -21.35
N SER A 257 -5.14 18.95 -22.34
CA SER A 257 -5.87 18.82 -23.61
C SER A 257 -7.33 18.38 -23.42
N LYS A 258 -7.58 17.50 -22.45
CA LYS A 258 -8.93 17.06 -22.06
C LYS A 258 -9.75 18.18 -21.42
N HIS A 259 -9.12 19.02 -20.60
CA HIS A 259 -9.77 20.17 -19.97
C HIS A 259 -10.22 21.19 -21.03
N ARG A 260 -9.32 21.58 -21.94
CA ARG A 260 -9.66 22.49 -23.06
C ARG A 260 -10.81 21.94 -23.92
N LYS A 261 -10.80 20.63 -24.18
CA LYS A 261 -11.85 19.96 -24.97
C LYS A 261 -13.21 19.93 -24.24
N ALA A 262 -13.21 19.75 -22.92
CA ALA A 262 -14.43 19.83 -22.12
C ALA A 262 -14.99 21.25 -22.08
N GLU A 263 -14.13 22.27 -21.92
CA GLU A 263 -14.54 23.68 -21.99
C GLU A 263 -15.12 24.04 -23.35
N GLN A 264 -14.50 23.57 -24.44
CA GLN A 264 -15.03 23.76 -25.79
C GLN A 264 -16.44 23.17 -25.92
N PHE A 265 -16.63 21.91 -25.51
CA PHE A 265 -17.95 21.28 -25.62
C PHE A 265 -18.99 21.93 -24.70
N ALA A 266 -18.60 22.39 -23.51
CA ALA A 266 -19.47 23.17 -22.64
C ALA A 266 -19.89 24.51 -23.31
N ALA A 267 -18.96 25.20 -23.98
CA ALA A 267 -19.25 26.42 -24.74
C ALA A 267 -20.14 26.16 -25.96
N GLU A 268 -20.03 24.98 -26.59
CA GLU A 268 -20.92 24.51 -27.66
C GLU A 268 -22.30 24.06 -27.15
N GLY A 269 -22.59 24.20 -25.84
CA GLY A 269 -23.89 23.91 -25.23
C GLY A 269 -24.08 22.46 -24.79
N HIS A 270 -23.04 21.63 -24.80
CA HIS A 270 -23.10 20.28 -24.25
C HIS A 270 -23.09 20.30 -22.71
N ARG A 271 -23.87 19.41 -22.09
CA ARG A 271 -24.01 19.31 -20.63
C ARG A 271 -22.79 18.64 -20.01
N ILE A 272 -21.69 19.38 -19.86
CA ILE A 272 -20.45 18.91 -19.22
C ILE A 272 -20.18 19.73 -17.96
N ARG A 273 -20.02 19.04 -16.82
CA ARG A 273 -19.60 19.64 -15.54
C ARG A 273 -18.12 19.37 -15.32
N ILE A 274 -17.35 20.41 -15.01
CA ILE A 274 -15.93 20.28 -14.64
C ILE A 274 -15.85 20.43 -13.11
N ILE A 275 -15.39 19.39 -12.42
CA ILE A 275 -15.29 19.34 -10.96
C ILE A 275 -13.87 19.00 -10.52
N ARG A 276 -13.52 19.39 -9.30
CA ARG A 276 -12.25 19.02 -8.68
C ARG A 276 -12.28 17.62 -8.08
N GLU A 277 -11.12 17.05 -7.81
CA GLU A 277 -11.02 15.74 -7.18
C GLU A 277 -11.62 15.73 -5.77
N SER A 278 -11.42 16.79 -4.98
CA SER A 278 -12.09 17.00 -3.70
C SER A 278 -13.62 16.94 -3.80
N ASP A 279 -14.18 17.54 -4.85
CA ASP A 279 -15.62 17.59 -5.09
C ASP A 279 -16.14 16.22 -5.55
N PHE A 280 -15.37 15.51 -6.37
CA PHE A 280 -15.66 14.13 -6.76
C PHE A 280 -15.70 13.20 -5.55
N LYS A 281 -14.75 13.30 -4.63
CA LYS A 281 -14.75 12.52 -3.37
C LYS A 281 -16.00 12.79 -2.55
N THR A 282 -16.44 14.04 -2.48
CA THR A 282 -17.65 14.45 -1.77
C THR A 282 -18.91 13.88 -2.44
N LEU A 283 -18.99 14.00 -3.77
CA LEU A 283 -20.08 13.45 -4.59
C LEU A 283 -20.25 11.94 -4.38
N VAL A 284 -19.15 11.18 -4.39
CA VAL A 284 -19.16 9.72 -4.18
C VAL A 284 -19.64 9.36 -2.77
N ARG A 285 -19.21 10.10 -1.73
CA ARG A 285 -19.65 9.87 -0.35
C ARG A 285 -21.15 10.10 -0.18
N THR A 286 -21.65 11.21 -0.74
CA THR A 286 -23.09 11.52 -0.71
C THR A 286 -23.91 10.45 -1.43
N ALA A 287 -23.48 10.00 -2.60
CA ALA A 287 -24.15 8.95 -3.36
C ALA A 287 -24.11 7.55 -2.70
N ARG A 288 -23.23 7.35 -1.71
CA ARG A 288 -23.15 6.11 -0.91
C ARG A 288 -23.92 6.19 0.41
N ASN A 289 -24.57 7.32 0.70
CA ASN A 289 -25.18 7.60 2.00
C ASN A 289 -24.20 7.49 3.19
N GLU A 290 -22.92 7.73 2.94
CA GLU A 290 -21.88 7.78 3.98
C GLU A 290 -21.76 9.24 4.44
N VAL A 291 -22.57 9.62 5.45
CA VAL A 291 -22.50 10.92 6.12
C VAL A 291 -21.49 10.88 7.26
#